data_AF-A0A9E3VNM1-F1
#
_entry.id   AF-A0A9E3VNM1-F1
#
_cell.length_a   1.000
_cell.length_b   1.000
_cell.length_c   1.000
_cell.angle_alpha   90.00
_cell.angle_beta   90.00
_cell.angle_gamma   90.00
#
_symmetry.space_group_name_H-M   'P 1'
#
loop_
_entity.id
_entity.type
_entity.pdbx_description
1 polymer ?
#
loop_
_entity_poly.entity_id
_entity_poly.type
_entity_poly.pdbx_seq_one_letter_code
_entity_poly.pdbx_strand_id
1 'polypeptide(L)'
;SGLGGFYGLAIPLLKVGVPAEVVQLENTIYPACLEPYRILLLTYEHQKPLKSEYHAALEKWVRDGGSLILVDDGNDPYHGVREWWNDQGKTSARAYDDLLKRLGATEEAAKTPQSIDKGFLRVVQKSPSSLTRSAEGADLVRTLVSEMLAKKGESLKTQPYIALRRGPYLVASVLDETVIEEPSHAFSGRFVNLFDANLSVLKDPKLQANERALLYDLDWLAKSGAKAKVIAAGGRVRHEVVGESSLTFDLRGPLGTTATVRILTPEKPVSVKAGANTDIPYDWDADSSTLRIALPNTAEDVQVNLTWGH
;
A
#
# COMPACT_ATOMS: atom_id res chain seq x y z
N SER A 1 -10.85 6.71 21.36
CA SER A 1 -11.20 5.61 20.43
C SER A 1 -10.36 4.40 20.79
N GLY A 2 -10.90 3.17 20.66
CA GLY A 2 -10.22 1.94 21.12
C GLY A 2 -8.95 1.53 20.35
N LEU A 3 -8.53 2.30 19.34
CA LEU A 3 -7.31 2.09 18.54
C LEU A 3 -6.38 3.31 18.55
N GLY A 4 -6.55 4.23 19.51
CA GLY A 4 -5.72 5.44 19.63
C GLY A 4 -4.23 5.10 19.65
N GLY A 5 -3.83 4.00 20.29
CA GLY A 5 -2.44 3.62 20.36
C GLY A 5 -1.83 3.20 19.02
N PHE A 6 -2.59 2.47 18.19
CA PHE A 6 -2.19 2.11 16.83
C PHE A 6 -2.11 3.36 15.92
N TYR A 7 -3.18 4.14 15.89
CA TYR A 7 -3.24 5.31 15.00
C TYR A 7 -2.25 6.41 15.38
N GLY A 8 -1.96 6.57 16.67
CA GLY A 8 -0.97 7.53 17.16
C GLY A 8 0.43 7.29 16.62
N LEU A 9 0.78 6.05 16.26
CA LEU A 9 2.09 5.70 15.69
C LEU A 9 2.06 5.60 14.16
N ALA A 10 0.97 5.07 13.57
CA ALA A 10 0.92 4.81 12.13
C ALA A 10 0.56 6.05 11.29
N ILE A 11 -0.47 6.81 11.70
CA ILE A 11 -1.02 7.92 10.90
C ILE A 11 0.00 9.06 10.67
N PRO A 12 0.85 9.45 11.63
CA PRO A 12 1.84 10.51 11.41
C PRO A 12 2.80 10.26 10.25
N LEU A 13 3.11 8.99 9.96
CA LEU A 13 3.97 8.56 8.84
C LEU A 13 3.18 8.49 7.54
N LEU A 14 1.99 7.88 7.58
CA LEU A 14 1.12 7.78 6.41
C LEU A 14 0.77 9.16 5.86
N LYS A 15 0.47 10.14 6.71
CA LYS A 15 0.14 11.53 6.32
C LYS A 15 1.26 12.28 5.60
N VAL A 16 2.49 11.78 5.69
CA VAL A 16 3.65 12.34 4.96
C VAL A 16 4.15 11.39 3.86
N GLY A 17 3.30 10.46 3.42
CA GLY A 17 3.58 9.54 2.32
C GLY A 17 4.58 8.44 2.64
N VAL A 18 4.82 8.16 3.91
CA VAL A 18 5.70 7.08 4.36
C VAL A 18 4.83 5.84 4.63
N PRO A 19 4.99 4.74 3.87
CA PRO A 19 4.23 3.52 4.11
C PRO A 19 4.48 2.97 5.52
N ALA A 20 3.39 2.67 6.22
CA ALA A 20 3.42 1.97 7.50
C ALA A 20 2.61 0.68 7.38
N GLU A 21 3.21 -0.43 7.80
CA GLU A 21 2.58 -1.75 7.80
C GLU A 21 2.37 -2.24 9.22
N VAL A 22 1.30 -3.02 9.42
CA VAL A 22 0.99 -3.63 10.71
C VAL A 22 1.73 -4.96 10.81
N VAL A 23 2.59 -5.08 11.82
CA VAL A 23 3.24 -6.35 12.17
C VAL A 23 2.46 -6.99 13.31
N GLN A 24 1.95 -8.20 13.11
CA GLN A 24 1.39 -9.01 14.19
C GLN A 24 2.53 -9.62 14.98
N LEU A 25 2.56 -9.36 16.29
CA LEU A 25 3.66 -9.77 17.15
C LEU A 25 3.82 -11.30 17.19
N GLU A 26 2.72 -12.03 17.07
CA GLU A 26 2.67 -13.50 17.00
C GLU A 26 3.41 -14.06 15.79
N ASN A 27 3.55 -13.28 14.72
CA ASN A 27 4.21 -13.73 13.50
C ASN A 27 5.73 -13.54 13.55
N THR A 28 6.25 -12.80 14.53
CA THR A 28 7.69 -12.47 14.62
C THR A 28 8.59 -13.70 14.79
N ILE A 29 8.03 -14.82 15.25
CA ILE A 29 8.73 -16.10 15.39
C ILE A 29 8.89 -16.83 14.04
N TYR A 30 8.13 -16.46 13.01
CA TYR A 30 8.27 -17.08 11.70
C TYR A 30 9.47 -16.50 10.94
N PRO A 31 10.22 -17.34 10.19
CA PRO A 31 11.34 -16.88 9.39
C PRO A 31 10.95 -15.75 8.43
N ALA A 32 11.89 -14.82 8.21
CA ALA A 32 11.73 -13.67 7.33
C ALA A 32 10.61 -12.67 7.67
N CYS A 33 9.79 -12.90 8.70
CA CYS A 33 8.67 -12.01 9.06
C CYS A 33 9.13 -10.57 9.27
N LEU A 34 10.32 -10.36 9.84
CA LEU A 34 10.85 -9.04 10.15
C LEU A 34 11.89 -8.51 9.14
N GLU A 35 12.28 -9.31 8.14
CA GLU A 35 13.27 -8.92 7.13
C GLU A 35 12.88 -7.68 6.30
N PRO A 36 11.61 -7.48 5.90
CA PRO A 36 11.22 -6.30 5.14
C PRO A 36 11.32 -4.98 5.91
N TYR A 37 11.36 -5.04 7.25
CA TYR A 37 11.22 -3.86 8.10
C TYR A 37 12.58 -3.34 8.56
N ARG A 38 12.80 -2.04 8.35
CA ARG A 38 13.99 -1.34 8.87
C ARG A 38 13.82 -0.90 10.32
N ILE A 39 12.61 -0.44 10.67
CA ILE A 39 12.24 0.15 11.95
C ILE A 39 10.89 -0.44 12.37
N LEU A 40 10.75 -0.81 13.64
CA LEU A 40 9.47 -1.16 14.26
C LEU A 40 9.10 -0.12 15.30
N LEU A 41 7.84 0.31 15.28
CA LEU A 41 7.23 1.11 16.35
C LEU A 41 6.38 0.16 17.18
N LEU A 42 6.76 -0.05 18.43
CA LEU A 42 6.11 -0.97 19.36
C LEU A 42 5.43 -0.19 20.48
N THR A 43 4.23 -0.61 20.83
CA THR A 43 3.53 -0.19 22.04
C THR A 43 2.84 -1.40 22.65
N TYR A 44 2.73 -1.43 23.97
CA TYR A 44 1.87 -2.37 24.67
C TYR A 44 0.62 -1.69 25.23
N GLU A 45 0.33 -0.47 24.82
CA GLU A 45 -0.94 0.16 25.17
C GLU A 45 -2.11 -0.66 24.57
N HIS A 46 -2.99 -1.14 25.44
CA HIS A 46 -4.15 -1.99 25.15
C HIS A 46 -3.87 -3.40 24.61
N GLN A 47 -2.63 -3.74 24.27
CA GLN A 47 -2.27 -5.07 23.75
C GLN A 47 -1.03 -5.60 24.48
N LYS A 48 -1.08 -6.85 24.95
CA LYS A 48 0.01 -7.48 25.70
C LYS A 48 0.54 -8.72 24.96
N PRO A 49 1.84 -9.01 25.04
CA PRO A 49 2.44 -10.13 24.34
C PRO A 49 1.99 -11.46 24.96
N LEU A 50 1.40 -12.35 24.16
CA LEU A 50 0.92 -13.64 24.67
C LEU A 50 2.04 -14.59 25.10
N LYS A 51 3.26 -14.42 24.57
CA LYS A 51 4.38 -15.35 24.76
C LYS A 51 5.71 -14.61 24.88
N SER A 52 6.62 -15.16 25.69
CA SER A 52 7.97 -14.62 25.89
C SER A 52 8.85 -14.71 24.63
N GLU A 53 8.56 -15.68 23.78
CA GLU A 53 9.25 -16.00 22.54
C GLU A 53 9.16 -14.85 21.54
N TYR A 54 8.11 -14.02 21.63
CA TYR A 54 7.98 -12.82 20.80
C TYR A 54 9.05 -11.79 21.16
N HIS A 55 9.40 -11.65 22.44
CA HIS A 55 10.51 -10.79 22.85
C HIS A 55 11.86 -11.38 22.44
N ALA A 56 12.02 -12.70 22.46
CA ALA A 56 13.24 -13.33 21.95
C ALA A 56 13.43 -13.07 20.44
N ALA A 57 12.35 -13.12 19.66
CA ALA A 57 12.37 -12.78 18.24
C ALA A 57 12.71 -11.30 18.00
N LEU A 58 12.08 -10.38 18.74
CA LEU A 58 12.39 -8.95 18.66
C LEU A 58 13.83 -8.64 19.08
N GLU A 59 14.30 -9.25 20.18
CA GLU A 59 15.68 -9.12 20.64
C GLU A 59 16.66 -9.54 19.54
N LYS A 60 16.48 -10.74 18.99
CA LYS A 60 17.32 -11.23 17.90
C LYS A 60 17.31 -10.28 16.70
N TRP A 61 16.14 -9.84 16.26
CA TRP A 61 16.03 -8.93 15.12
C TRP A 61 16.74 -7.59 15.35
N VAL A 62 16.61 -6.99 16.56
CA VAL A 62 17.33 -5.77 16.91
C VAL A 62 18.84 -6.02 16.88
N ARG A 63 19.33 -7.08 17.54
CA ARG A 63 20.77 -7.41 17.57
C ARG A 63 21.35 -7.65 16.18
N ASP A 64 20.53 -8.15 15.24
CA ASP A 64 20.91 -8.39 13.85
C ASP A 64 20.88 -7.14 12.95
N GLY A 65 20.47 -5.97 13.46
CA GLY A 65 20.47 -4.70 12.72
C GLY A 65 19.11 -4.00 12.63
N GLY A 66 18.09 -4.56 13.28
CA GLY A 66 16.78 -3.95 13.44
C GLY A 66 16.81 -2.70 14.34
N SER A 67 15.88 -1.79 14.10
CA SER A 67 15.72 -0.56 14.87
C SER A 67 14.36 -0.55 15.57
N LEU A 68 14.33 -0.62 16.90
CA LEU A 68 13.08 -0.65 17.67
C LEU A 68 12.83 0.69 18.37
N ILE A 69 11.64 1.25 18.18
CA ILE A 69 11.12 2.39 18.94
C ILE A 69 9.99 1.86 19.82
N LEU A 70 10.18 1.86 21.14
CA LEU A 70 9.13 1.55 22.12
C LEU A 70 8.47 2.84 22.59
N VAL A 71 7.15 2.97 22.42
CA VAL A 71 6.35 4.12 22.87
C VAL A 71 5.25 3.63 23.81
N ASP A 72 5.41 3.90 25.10
CA ASP A 72 4.48 3.50 26.16
C ASP A 72 4.71 4.42 27.37
N ASP A 73 3.66 4.85 28.06
CA ASP A 73 3.78 5.65 29.29
C ASP A 73 3.66 4.81 30.57
N GLY A 74 3.44 3.50 30.45
CA GLY A 74 3.32 2.60 31.57
C GLY A 74 2.03 2.75 32.38
N ASN A 75 1.07 3.57 31.94
CA ASN A 75 -0.17 3.85 32.69
C ASN A 75 -1.35 2.97 32.28
N ASP A 76 -1.18 2.11 31.26
CA ASP A 76 -2.23 1.19 30.84
C ASP A 76 -2.63 0.24 31.99
N PRO A 77 -3.93 0.17 32.38
CA PRO A 77 -4.38 -0.72 33.45
C PRO A 77 -4.07 -2.20 33.19
N TYR A 78 -3.93 -2.62 31.94
CA TYR A 78 -3.57 -3.99 31.61
C TYR A 78 -2.11 -4.35 31.94
N HIS A 79 -1.27 -3.40 32.37
CA HIS A 79 0.07 -3.71 32.86
C HIS A 79 0.06 -4.59 34.13
N GLY A 80 -1.03 -4.55 34.92
CA GLY A 80 -1.18 -5.35 36.14
C GLY A 80 -1.74 -6.76 35.97
N VAL A 81 -1.99 -7.23 34.73
CA VAL A 81 -2.50 -8.60 34.51
C VAL A 81 -1.46 -9.64 34.91
N ARG A 82 -1.90 -10.77 35.46
CA ARG A 82 -1.02 -11.85 35.93
C ARG A 82 -0.53 -12.66 34.75
N GLU A 83 0.74 -12.53 34.41
CA GLU A 83 1.30 -13.10 33.19
C GLU A 83 2.78 -13.47 33.35
N TRP A 84 3.37 -14.05 32.30
CA TRP A 84 4.73 -14.56 32.30
C TRP A 84 5.80 -13.50 32.63
N TRP A 85 5.58 -12.23 32.28
CA TRP A 85 6.55 -11.15 32.52
C TRP A 85 6.60 -10.66 33.98
N ASN A 86 5.57 -10.96 34.78
CA ASN A 86 5.49 -10.51 36.19
C ASN A 86 5.38 -11.67 37.19
N ASP A 87 5.85 -12.86 36.80
CA ASP A 87 5.77 -14.08 37.59
C ASP A 87 4.35 -14.33 38.10
N GLN A 88 3.38 -14.27 37.18
CA GLN A 88 1.96 -14.48 37.47
C GLN A 88 1.42 -13.53 38.55
N GLY A 89 1.91 -12.29 38.55
CA GLY A 89 1.53 -11.22 39.47
C GLY A 89 2.31 -11.16 40.78
N LYS A 90 3.42 -11.90 40.92
CA LYS A 90 4.29 -11.78 42.10
C LYS A 90 5.16 -10.53 42.10
N THR A 91 5.35 -9.90 40.94
CA THR A 91 6.05 -8.62 40.80
C THR A 91 5.17 -7.57 40.13
N SER A 92 5.59 -6.30 40.20
CA SER A 92 4.95 -5.18 39.49
C SER A 92 5.58 -4.94 38.11
N ALA A 93 6.28 -5.93 37.55
CA ALA A 93 6.91 -5.80 36.24
C ALA A 93 5.86 -5.67 35.14
N ARG A 94 6.18 -4.87 34.12
CA ARG A 94 5.35 -4.66 32.92
C ARG A 94 5.92 -5.49 31.78
N ALA A 95 5.11 -5.76 30.76
CA ALA A 95 5.53 -6.56 29.62
C ALA A 95 6.81 -5.99 28.96
N TYR A 96 6.86 -4.70 28.66
CA TYR A 96 8.06 -4.12 28.07
C TYR A 96 9.28 -4.13 29.00
N ASP A 97 9.13 -4.24 30.33
CA ASP A 97 10.30 -4.29 31.23
C ASP A 97 11.16 -5.53 30.95
N ASP A 98 10.54 -6.66 30.60
CA ASP A 98 11.25 -7.86 30.14
C ASP A 98 12.00 -7.62 28.81
N LEU A 99 11.35 -6.99 27.83
CA LEU A 99 11.98 -6.67 26.54
C LEU A 99 13.17 -5.72 26.71
N LEU A 100 13.00 -4.67 27.51
CA LEU A 100 14.06 -3.71 27.83
C LEU A 100 15.23 -4.38 28.55
N LYS A 101 14.96 -5.29 29.48
CA LYS A 101 16.00 -6.07 30.16
C LYS A 101 16.78 -6.95 29.18
N ARG A 102 16.11 -7.66 28.28
CA ARG A 102 16.74 -8.50 27.24
C ARG A 102 17.66 -7.69 26.33
N LEU A 103 17.19 -6.51 25.92
CA LEU A 103 17.96 -5.60 25.07
C LEU A 103 19.08 -4.86 25.80
N GLY A 104 19.19 -4.99 27.14
CA GLY A 104 20.17 -4.24 27.92
C GLY A 104 19.91 -2.72 27.88
N ALA A 105 18.64 -2.31 27.87
CA ALA A 105 18.26 -0.91 27.82
C ALA A 105 18.79 -0.15 29.05
N THR A 106 19.37 1.03 28.78
CA THR A 106 19.84 1.97 29.81
C THR A 106 19.03 3.26 29.72
N GLU A 107 19.33 4.22 30.59
CA GLU A 107 18.75 5.57 30.48
C GLU A 107 19.09 6.29 29.17
N GLU A 108 20.13 5.84 28.45
CA GLU A 108 20.48 6.38 27.14
C GLU A 108 19.34 6.23 26.14
N ALA A 109 18.69 5.05 26.10
CA ALA A 109 17.60 4.75 25.18
C ALA A 109 16.41 5.72 25.32
N ALA A 110 16.24 6.36 26.48
CA ALA A 110 15.21 7.37 26.74
C ALA A 110 15.53 8.75 26.15
N LYS A 111 16.79 9.01 25.81
CA LYS A 111 17.29 10.31 25.33
C LYS A 111 17.67 10.27 23.86
N THR A 112 18.31 9.19 23.41
CA THR A 112 18.87 9.01 22.06
C THR A 112 18.76 7.53 21.65
N PRO A 113 18.86 7.18 20.35
CA PRO A 113 18.96 5.80 19.95
C PRO A 113 20.19 5.11 20.56
N GLN A 114 19.97 4.20 21.51
CA GLN A 114 21.00 3.36 22.11
C GLN A 114 21.40 2.26 21.13
N SER A 115 22.69 2.02 20.95
CA SER A 115 23.18 0.92 20.11
C SER A 115 23.04 -0.42 20.84
N ILE A 116 22.46 -1.41 20.15
CA ILE A 116 22.32 -2.79 20.61
C ILE A 116 22.94 -3.69 19.54
N ASP A 117 24.18 -4.13 19.74
CA ASP A 117 24.98 -4.85 18.74
C ASP A 117 24.96 -4.11 17.38
N LYS A 118 24.27 -4.65 16.36
CA LYS A 118 24.17 -4.02 15.03
C LYS A 118 22.96 -3.09 14.88
N GLY A 119 22.02 -3.14 15.82
CA GLY A 119 20.78 -2.38 15.76
C GLY A 119 20.69 -1.28 16.80
N PHE A 120 19.47 -0.78 16.99
CA PHE A 120 19.20 0.37 17.85
C PHE A 120 17.90 0.23 18.62
N LEU A 121 17.87 0.79 19.83
CA LEU A 121 16.70 0.92 20.68
C LEU A 121 16.45 2.38 21.05
N ARG A 122 15.20 2.83 20.93
CA ARG A 122 14.71 4.12 21.44
C ARG A 122 13.47 3.87 22.30
N VAL A 123 13.42 4.46 23.49
CA VAL A 123 12.30 4.33 24.43
C VAL A 123 11.67 5.68 24.71
N VAL A 124 10.35 5.80 24.55
CA VAL A 124 9.62 7.05 24.70
C VAL A 124 8.49 6.87 25.70
N GLN A 125 8.57 7.60 26.80
CA GLN A 125 7.59 7.59 27.89
C GLN A 125 6.38 8.49 27.56
N LYS A 126 5.57 8.06 26.60
CA LYS A 126 4.34 8.74 26.14
C LYS A 126 3.29 7.71 25.80
N SER A 127 2.02 8.00 26.06
CA SER A 127 0.89 7.19 25.58
C SER A 127 0.71 7.45 24.08
N PRO A 128 0.78 6.43 23.21
CA PRO A 128 0.44 6.60 21.81
C PRO A 128 -0.96 7.18 21.57
N SER A 129 -1.97 6.83 22.39
CA SER A 129 -3.30 7.47 22.30
C SER A 129 -3.29 8.96 22.63
N SER A 130 -2.37 9.44 23.48
CA SER A 130 -2.23 10.87 23.75
C SER A 130 -1.66 11.63 22.54
N LEU A 131 -0.78 10.98 21.76
CA LEU A 131 -0.13 11.58 20.58
C LEU A 131 -1.13 11.91 19.48
N THR A 132 -2.29 11.25 19.42
CA THR A 132 -3.32 11.54 18.42
C THR A 132 -4.01 12.90 18.62
N ARG A 133 -3.81 13.55 19.77
CA ARG A 133 -4.59 14.74 20.18
C ARG A 133 -3.93 16.06 19.81
N SER A 134 -2.71 16.05 19.28
CA SER A 134 -1.98 17.28 18.98
C SER A 134 -1.05 17.12 17.78
N ALA A 135 -0.70 18.23 17.14
CA ALA A 135 0.23 18.25 16.01
C ALA A 135 1.65 17.84 16.45
N GLU A 136 2.04 18.26 17.66
CA GLU A 136 3.34 17.95 18.27
C GLU A 136 3.50 16.44 18.50
N GLY A 137 2.40 15.71 18.77
CA GLY A 137 2.42 14.26 18.85
C GLY A 137 2.79 13.60 17.53
N ALA A 138 2.28 14.11 16.42
CA ALA A 138 2.65 13.65 15.08
C ALA A 138 4.09 14.02 14.72
N ASP A 139 4.55 15.23 15.08
CA ASP A 139 5.94 15.67 14.90
C ASP A 139 6.92 14.79 15.66
N LEU A 140 6.57 14.40 16.89
CA LEU A 140 7.39 13.51 17.71
C LEU A 140 7.61 12.17 17.01
N VAL A 141 6.55 11.54 16.50
CA VAL A 141 6.66 10.24 15.81
C VAL A 141 7.58 10.34 14.59
N ARG A 142 7.42 11.38 13.76
CA ARG A 142 8.29 11.60 12.59
C ARG A 142 9.74 11.84 12.99
N THR A 143 9.97 12.61 14.06
CA THR A 143 11.30 12.87 14.61
C THR A 143 11.95 11.58 15.07
N LEU A 144 11.26 10.74 15.83
CA LEU A 144 11.79 9.45 16.32
C LEU A 144 12.20 8.53 15.18
N VAL A 145 11.37 8.41 14.13
CA VAL A 145 11.72 7.60 12.95
C VAL A 145 12.92 8.20 12.21
N SER A 146 12.97 9.53 12.08
CA SER A 146 14.10 10.22 11.44
C SER A 146 15.41 10.02 12.20
N GLU A 147 15.39 10.08 13.53
CA GLU A 147 16.54 9.80 14.40
C GLU A 147 17.06 8.36 14.18
N MET A 148 16.15 7.39 14.14
CA MET A 148 16.52 5.98 13.93
C MET A 148 17.07 5.73 12.51
N LEU A 149 16.52 6.36 11.48
CA LEU A 149 17.05 6.28 10.10
C LEU A 149 18.44 6.91 10.00
N ALA A 150 18.66 8.04 10.66
CA ALA A 150 19.95 8.73 10.65
C ALA A 150 21.08 7.85 11.21
N LYS A 151 20.80 7.02 12.22
CA LYS A 151 21.76 6.02 12.74
C LYS A 151 22.15 4.95 11.71
N LYS A 152 21.31 4.74 10.70
CA LYS A 152 21.57 3.83 9.57
C LYS A 152 22.13 4.56 8.34
N GLY A 153 22.43 5.86 8.45
CA GLY A 153 22.89 6.69 7.33
C GLY A 153 21.80 7.02 6.31
N GLU A 154 20.52 6.88 6.70
CA GLU A 154 19.35 7.15 5.86
C GLU A 154 18.61 8.40 6.35
N SER A 155 17.81 9.02 5.48
CA SER A 155 16.91 10.11 5.83
C SER A 155 15.46 9.73 5.61
N LEU A 156 14.54 10.28 6.42
CA LEU A 156 13.11 10.09 6.21
C LEU A 156 12.69 10.79 4.92
N LYS A 157 12.27 10.02 3.93
CA LYS A 157 11.76 10.54 2.66
C LYS A 157 10.25 10.69 2.75
N THR A 158 9.79 11.93 2.72
CA THR A 158 8.36 12.26 2.71
C THR A 158 7.90 12.61 1.31
N GLN A 159 6.62 12.41 1.04
CA GLN A 159 5.98 12.72 -0.24
C GLN A 159 4.48 12.94 -0.03
N PRO A 160 3.79 13.69 -0.92
CA PRO A 160 2.38 14.02 -0.74
C PRO A 160 1.43 12.88 -1.11
N TYR A 161 1.93 11.69 -1.46
CA TYR A 161 1.11 10.62 -2.02
C TYR A 161 1.52 9.25 -1.50
N ILE A 162 0.59 8.30 -1.57
CA ILE A 162 0.85 6.88 -1.43
C ILE A 162 0.48 6.23 -2.77
N ALA A 163 1.37 5.40 -3.29
CA ALA A 163 1.15 4.65 -4.51
C ALA A 163 1.59 3.20 -4.37
N LEU A 164 0.82 2.30 -4.98
CA LEU A 164 1.10 0.87 -5.05
C LEU A 164 1.00 0.41 -6.50
N ARG A 165 2.00 -0.32 -6.97
CA ARG A 165 1.99 -0.97 -8.29
C ARG A 165 1.87 -2.48 -8.12
N ARG A 166 0.92 -3.10 -8.83
CA ARG A 166 0.73 -4.55 -8.88
C ARG A 166 0.49 -4.98 -10.33
N GLY A 167 1.52 -5.54 -10.96
CA GLY A 167 1.50 -5.80 -12.40
C GLY A 167 1.22 -4.51 -13.17
N PRO A 168 0.24 -4.49 -14.10
CA PRO A 168 -0.12 -3.29 -14.85
C PRO A 168 -0.93 -2.27 -14.03
N TYR A 169 -1.35 -2.57 -12.80
CA TYR A 169 -2.21 -1.67 -12.04
C TYR A 169 -1.40 -0.73 -11.15
N LEU A 170 -1.75 0.56 -11.20
CA LEU A 170 -1.29 1.59 -10.29
C LEU A 170 -2.49 2.09 -9.48
N VAL A 171 -2.41 1.97 -8.16
CA VAL A 171 -3.36 2.57 -7.22
C VAL A 171 -2.64 3.72 -6.53
N ALA A 172 -3.23 4.91 -6.54
CA ALA A 172 -2.62 6.10 -5.96
C ALA A 172 -3.64 6.95 -5.19
N SER A 173 -3.17 7.61 -4.14
CA SER A 173 -3.90 8.65 -3.42
C SER A 173 -2.93 9.78 -3.10
N VAL A 174 -3.28 11.01 -3.47
CA VAL A 174 -2.61 12.20 -2.96
C VAL A 174 -3.32 12.64 -1.71
N LEU A 175 -2.57 12.82 -0.63
CA LEU A 175 -3.08 13.12 0.70
C LEU A 175 -3.33 14.62 0.81
N ASP A 176 -4.50 15.01 1.31
CA ASP A 176 -4.83 16.39 1.64
C ASP A 176 -4.41 16.75 3.06
N GLU A 177 -4.45 15.81 4.01
CA GLU A 177 -4.00 16.06 5.39
C GLU A 177 -2.49 15.87 5.57
N THR A 178 -1.71 16.47 4.67
CA THR A 178 -0.24 16.51 4.71
C THR A 178 0.27 17.88 5.15
N VAL A 179 1.52 17.93 5.64
CA VAL A 179 2.23 19.18 5.94
C VAL A 179 2.90 19.79 4.70
N ILE A 180 2.74 19.15 3.54
CA ILE A 180 3.32 19.58 2.27
C ILE A 180 2.40 20.61 1.62
N GLU A 181 2.95 21.78 1.31
CA GLU A 181 2.22 22.83 0.58
C GLU A 181 1.86 22.37 -0.84
N GLU A 182 0.63 22.66 -1.27
CA GLU A 182 0.08 22.31 -2.58
C GLU A 182 0.32 20.84 -3.02
N PRO A 183 -0.17 19.86 -2.24
CA PRO A 183 0.17 18.47 -2.47
C PRO A 183 -0.39 18.00 -3.81
N SER A 184 0.51 17.60 -4.69
CA SER A 184 0.18 17.02 -6.00
C SER A 184 1.28 16.07 -6.45
N HIS A 185 0.94 15.12 -7.32
CA HIS A 185 1.92 14.23 -7.90
C HIS A 185 1.54 13.84 -9.33
N ALA A 186 2.50 13.93 -10.24
CA ALA A 186 2.37 13.48 -11.62
C ALA A 186 3.00 12.10 -11.79
N PHE A 187 2.24 11.16 -12.34
CA PHE A 187 2.73 9.83 -12.68
C PHE A 187 3.17 9.80 -14.13
N SER A 188 4.47 9.66 -14.39
CA SER A 188 4.96 9.58 -15.76
C SER A 188 4.51 8.30 -16.47
N GLY A 189 4.12 8.43 -17.74
CA GLY A 189 3.72 7.34 -18.62
C GLY A 189 2.31 7.48 -19.18
N ARG A 190 1.85 6.42 -19.85
CA ARG A 190 0.50 6.34 -20.42
C ARG A 190 -0.36 5.37 -19.62
N PHE A 191 -1.57 5.80 -19.30
CA PHE A 191 -2.47 5.06 -18.44
C PHE A 191 -3.89 5.02 -19.00
N VAL A 192 -4.64 3.97 -18.69
CA VAL A 192 -6.10 3.98 -18.79
C VAL A 192 -6.68 4.30 -17.42
N ASN A 193 -7.54 5.31 -17.34
CA ASN A 193 -8.27 5.62 -16.11
C ASN A 193 -9.40 4.61 -15.89
N LEU A 194 -9.27 3.76 -14.87
CA LEU A 194 -10.25 2.71 -14.57
C LEU A 194 -11.44 3.22 -13.74
N PHE A 195 -11.39 4.44 -13.21
CA PHE A 195 -12.56 5.09 -12.59
C PHE A 195 -13.42 5.84 -13.61
N ASP A 196 -12.88 6.13 -14.79
CA ASP A 196 -13.64 6.75 -15.86
C ASP A 196 -14.47 5.69 -16.60
N ALA A 197 -15.79 5.87 -16.64
CA ALA A 197 -16.71 5.00 -17.39
C ALA A 197 -16.39 4.94 -18.90
N ASN A 198 -15.68 5.94 -19.42
CA ASN A 198 -15.20 6.00 -20.80
C ASN A 198 -13.84 5.33 -21.02
N LEU A 199 -13.19 4.84 -19.95
CA LEU A 199 -11.84 4.25 -20.00
C LEU A 199 -10.88 5.13 -20.79
N SER A 200 -10.82 6.41 -20.42
CA SER A 200 -9.99 7.41 -21.09
C SER A 200 -8.51 7.12 -20.93
N VAL A 201 -7.75 7.38 -21.99
CA VAL A 201 -6.29 7.33 -21.96
C VAL A 201 -5.76 8.63 -21.40
N LEU A 202 -4.87 8.55 -20.43
CA LEU A 202 -4.19 9.67 -19.79
C LEU A 202 -2.70 9.58 -20.08
N LYS A 203 -2.09 10.72 -20.38
CA LYS A 203 -0.63 10.88 -20.45
C LYS A 203 -0.18 11.73 -19.28
N ASP A 204 0.81 11.22 -18.55
CA ASP A 204 1.43 11.88 -17.39
C ASP A 204 0.40 12.48 -16.39
N PRO A 205 -0.62 11.71 -15.95
CA PRO A 205 -1.70 12.26 -15.14
C PRO A 205 -1.17 12.87 -13.83
N LYS A 206 -1.59 14.11 -13.56
CA LYS A 206 -1.30 14.83 -12.32
C LYS A 206 -2.50 14.76 -11.39
N LEU A 207 -2.31 14.13 -10.24
CA LEU A 207 -3.28 14.10 -9.15
C LEU A 207 -3.06 15.28 -8.20
N GLN A 208 -4.15 15.91 -7.78
CA GLN A 208 -4.21 16.97 -6.76
C GLN A 208 -4.54 16.39 -5.38
N ALA A 209 -4.46 17.25 -4.35
CA ALA A 209 -4.90 16.94 -2.99
C ALA A 209 -6.26 16.24 -2.95
N ASN A 210 -6.39 15.17 -2.15
CA ASN A 210 -7.61 14.34 -2.00
C ASN A 210 -8.06 13.58 -3.27
N GLU A 211 -7.28 13.62 -4.35
CA GLU A 211 -7.58 12.80 -5.53
C GLU A 211 -7.00 11.39 -5.39
N ARG A 212 -7.74 10.45 -5.98
CA ARG A 212 -7.40 9.02 -6.02
C ARG A 212 -7.44 8.55 -7.45
N ALA A 213 -6.57 7.59 -7.77
CA ALA A 213 -6.55 6.99 -9.09
C ALA A 213 -6.41 5.47 -8.99
N LEU A 214 -7.16 4.79 -9.86
CA LEU A 214 -6.95 3.40 -10.24
C LEU A 214 -6.64 3.40 -11.73
N LEU A 215 -5.38 3.14 -12.07
CA LEU A 215 -4.84 3.28 -13.41
C LEU A 215 -4.32 1.94 -13.93
N TYR A 216 -4.51 1.67 -15.21
CA TYR A 216 -3.83 0.60 -15.92
C TYR A 216 -2.66 1.19 -16.73
N ASP A 217 -1.44 0.76 -16.44
CA ASP A 217 -0.20 1.21 -17.06
C ASP A 217 0.02 0.55 -18.42
N LEU A 218 -0.09 1.35 -19.48
CA LEU A 218 0.09 0.89 -20.86
C LEU A 218 1.56 0.67 -21.21
N ASP A 219 2.48 1.39 -20.57
CA ASP A 219 3.91 1.24 -20.81
C ASP A 219 4.45 -0.05 -20.17
N TRP A 220 3.88 -0.46 -19.03
CA TRP A 220 4.09 -1.80 -18.47
C TRP A 220 3.64 -2.88 -19.46
N LEU A 221 2.44 -2.72 -20.04
CA LEU A 221 1.89 -3.67 -20.99
C LEU A 221 2.75 -3.78 -22.26
N ALA A 222 3.21 -2.65 -22.81
CA ALA A 222 4.11 -2.63 -23.96
C ALA A 222 5.41 -3.42 -23.69
N LYS A 223 5.98 -3.29 -22.49
CA LYS A 223 7.18 -4.04 -22.08
C LYS A 223 6.94 -5.53 -21.87
N SER A 224 5.70 -5.95 -21.60
CA SER A 224 5.36 -7.37 -21.43
C SER A 224 5.35 -8.17 -22.75
N GLY A 225 5.41 -7.49 -23.90
CA GLY A 225 5.39 -8.12 -25.23
C GLY A 225 3.99 -8.44 -25.77
N ALA A 226 2.92 -8.03 -25.07
CA ALA A 226 1.55 -8.18 -25.57
C ALA A 226 1.33 -7.32 -26.83
N LYS A 227 0.84 -7.94 -27.91
CA LYS A 227 0.54 -7.26 -29.18
C LYS A 227 -0.92 -6.84 -29.32
N ALA A 228 -1.84 -7.61 -28.77
CA ALA A 228 -3.25 -7.30 -28.65
C ALA A 228 -3.78 -7.87 -27.34
N LYS A 229 -4.69 -7.16 -26.68
CA LYS A 229 -5.25 -7.57 -25.38
C LYS A 229 -6.46 -6.73 -24.99
N VAL A 230 -7.48 -7.31 -24.35
CA VAL A 230 -8.49 -6.50 -23.67
C VAL A 230 -7.90 -5.94 -22.36
N ILE A 231 -7.77 -4.61 -22.27
CA ILE A 231 -7.16 -3.92 -21.13
C ILE A 231 -8.14 -3.83 -19.96
N ALA A 232 -9.36 -3.36 -20.24
CA ALA A 232 -10.42 -3.19 -19.27
C ALA A 232 -11.78 -3.19 -19.97
N ALA A 233 -12.82 -3.63 -19.25
CA ALA A 233 -14.18 -3.71 -19.75
C ALA A 233 -15.20 -3.39 -18.66
N GLY A 234 -16.27 -2.68 -19.02
CA GLY A 234 -17.49 -2.52 -18.23
C GLY A 234 -18.37 -3.78 -18.25
N GLY A 235 -17.76 -4.95 -18.03
CA GLY A 235 -18.37 -6.26 -18.16
C GLY A 235 -17.33 -7.37 -17.94
N ARG A 236 -17.79 -8.62 -17.94
CA ARG A 236 -16.93 -9.80 -17.83
C ARG A 236 -16.48 -10.23 -19.22
N VAL A 237 -15.17 -10.25 -19.42
CA VAL A 237 -14.50 -10.73 -20.63
C VAL A 237 -14.10 -12.20 -20.44
N ARG A 238 -14.33 -13.04 -21.45
CA ARG A 238 -13.97 -14.46 -21.47
C ARG A 238 -13.49 -14.88 -22.86
N HIS A 239 -12.87 -16.07 -22.92
CA HIS A 239 -12.41 -16.69 -24.17
C HIS A 239 -11.66 -15.70 -25.09
N GLU A 240 -10.78 -14.88 -24.50
CA GLU A 240 -9.94 -13.99 -25.28
C GLU A 240 -8.94 -14.82 -26.09
N VAL A 241 -9.00 -14.68 -27.41
CA VAL A 241 -8.10 -15.36 -28.35
C VAL A 241 -7.47 -14.31 -29.26
N VAL A 242 -6.14 -14.25 -29.23
CA VAL A 242 -5.32 -13.40 -30.10
C VAL A 242 -4.83 -14.25 -31.28
N GLY A 243 -5.25 -13.90 -32.49
CA GLY A 243 -4.72 -14.44 -33.74
C GLY A 243 -3.62 -13.56 -34.33
N GLU A 244 -3.17 -13.87 -35.55
CA GLU A 244 -2.16 -13.07 -36.27
C GLU A 244 -2.69 -11.67 -36.61
N SER A 245 -3.93 -11.61 -37.11
CA SER A 245 -4.60 -10.39 -37.59
C SER A 245 -5.97 -10.15 -36.91
N SER A 246 -6.20 -10.77 -35.74
CA SER A 246 -7.49 -10.69 -35.06
C SER A 246 -7.41 -10.82 -33.55
N LEU A 247 -8.42 -10.26 -32.87
CA LEU A 247 -8.71 -10.48 -31.46
C LEU A 247 -10.19 -10.83 -31.34
N THR A 248 -10.49 -11.91 -30.64
CA THR A 248 -11.87 -12.31 -30.36
C THR A 248 -12.04 -12.51 -28.86
N PHE A 249 -13.22 -12.17 -28.33
CA PHE A 249 -13.57 -12.41 -26.92
C PHE A 249 -15.08 -12.39 -26.72
N ASP A 250 -15.53 -13.02 -25.65
CA ASP A 250 -16.93 -12.94 -25.20
C ASP A 250 -17.08 -11.87 -24.14
N LEU A 251 -18.13 -11.06 -24.26
CA LEU A 251 -18.49 -10.00 -23.32
C LEU A 251 -19.88 -10.24 -22.74
N ARG A 252 -20.00 -10.15 -21.42
CA ARG A 252 -21.28 -10.23 -20.71
C ARG A 252 -21.32 -9.23 -19.56
N GLY A 253 -22.47 -8.60 -19.33
CA GLY A 253 -22.62 -7.67 -18.22
C GLY A 253 -24.07 -7.43 -17.81
N PRO A 254 -24.30 -6.50 -16.87
CA PRO A 254 -25.63 -6.22 -16.36
C PRO A 254 -26.53 -5.61 -17.44
N LEU A 255 -27.73 -6.17 -17.63
CA LEU A 255 -28.72 -5.65 -18.56
C LEU A 255 -29.08 -4.19 -18.22
N GLY A 256 -29.30 -3.36 -19.24
CA GLY A 256 -29.66 -1.95 -19.06
C GLY A 256 -28.47 -1.03 -18.77
N THR A 257 -27.24 -1.52 -18.94
CA THR A 257 -26.01 -0.73 -18.86
C THR A 257 -25.24 -0.76 -20.18
N THR A 258 -24.30 0.14 -20.37
CA THR A 258 -23.37 0.13 -21.51
C THR A 258 -22.04 -0.44 -21.07
N ALA A 259 -21.51 -1.40 -21.82
CA ALA A 259 -20.12 -1.83 -21.67
C ALA A 259 -19.22 -0.95 -22.52
N THR A 260 -18.33 -0.21 -21.86
CA THR A 260 -17.15 0.36 -22.50
C THR A 260 -16.01 -0.64 -22.41
N VAL A 261 -15.34 -0.91 -23.53
CA VAL A 261 -14.18 -1.81 -23.56
C VAL A 261 -12.99 -1.09 -24.18
N ARG A 262 -11.85 -1.16 -23.50
CA ARG A 262 -10.56 -0.62 -23.97
C ARG A 262 -9.64 -1.77 -24.31
N ILE A 263 -9.09 -1.75 -25.52
CA ILE A 263 -8.40 -2.89 -26.12
C ILE A 263 -7.07 -2.38 -26.70
N LEU A 264 -5.96 -3.06 -26.40
CA LEU A 264 -4.69 -2.86 -27.10
C LEU A 264 -4.79 -3.52 -28.47
N THR A 265 -4.43 -2.80 -29.54
CA THR A 265 -4.33 -3.36 -30.89
C THR A 265 -3.00 -2.94 -31.52
N PRO A 266 -2.34 -3.79 -32.33
CA PRO A 266 -1.04 -3.46 -32.91
C PRO A 266 -1.12 -2.37 -33.97
N GLU A 267 -2.28 -2.21 -34.61
CA GLU A 267 -2.60 -1.20 -35.60
C GLU A 267 -4.09 -0.86 -35.56
N LYS A 268 -4.54 0.05 -36.43
CA LYS A 268 -5.94 0.44 -36.53
C LYS A 268 -6.79 -0.73 -37.05
N PRO A 269 -7.84 -1.16 -36.33
CA PRO A 269 -8.72 -2.22 -36.82
C PRO A 269 -9.42 -1.85 -38.12
N VAL A 270 -9.55 -2.80 -39.04
CA VAL A 270 -10.34 -2.65 -40.27
C VAL A 270 -11.81 -3.04 -40.06
N SER A 271 -12.08 -3.92 -39.10
CA SER A 271 -13.44 -4.31 -38.73
C SER A 271 -13.55 -4.60 -37.24
N VAL A 272 -14.68 -4.20 -36.66
CA VAL A 272 -15.04 -4.45 -35.26
C VAL A 272 -16.52 -4.83 -35.26
N LYS A 273 -16.82 -6.07 -34.90
CA LYS A 273 -18.16 -6.63 -34.93
C LYS A 273 -18.54 -7.27 -33.62
N ALA A 274 -19.83 -7.28 -33.30
CA ALA A 274 -20.35 -7.99 -32.14
C ALA A 274 -21.63 -8.78 -32.45
N GLY A 275 -21.85 -9.86 -31.70
CA GLY A 275 -23.05 -10.69 -31.77
C GLY A 275 -23.28 -11.27 -33.17
N ALA A 276 -24.44 -10.98 -33.76
CA ALA A 276 -24.80 -11.39 -35.12
C ALA A 276 -24.03 -10.62 -36.22
N ASN A 277 -22.71 -10.46 -36.06
CA ASN A 277 -21.82 -9.74 -36.98
C ASN A 277 -22.22 -8.28 -37.26
N THR A 278 -22.78 -7.60 -36.26
CA THR A 278 -23.16 -6.19 -36.36
C THR A 278 -21.93 -5.30 -36.19
N ASP A 279 -21.72 -4.34 -37.09
CA ASP A 279 -20.62 -3.38 -36.98
C ASP A 279 -20.78 -2.48 -35.76
N ILE A 280 -19.69 -2.33 -34.99
CA ILE A 280 -19.65 -1.54 -33.77
C ILE A 280 -18.82 -0.27 -34.02
N PRO A 281 -19.38 0.92 -33.78
CA PRO A 281 -18.61 2.15 -33.78
C PRO A 281 -17.47 2.07 -32.77
N TYR A 282 -16.30 2.50 -33.20
CA TYR A 282 -15.10 2.47 -32.38
C TYR A 282 -14.30 3.76 -32.51
N ASP A 283 -13.46 3.99 -31.51
CA ASP A 283 -12.56 5.13 -31.43
C ASP A 283 -11.14 4.61 -31.18
N TRP A 284 -10.27 4.71 -32.19
CA TRP A 284 -8.91 4.21 -32.14
C TRP A 284 -7.92 5.35 -31.92
N ASP A 285 -7.19 5.28 -30.82
CA ASP A 285 -6.14 6.23 -30.46
C ASP A 285 -4.78 5.68 -30.88
N ALA A 286 -4.19 6.30 -31.90
CA ALA A 286 -2.90 5.90 -32.46
C ALA A 286 -1.76 6.02 -31.44
N ASP A 287 -1.79 7.06 -30.60
CA ASP A 287 -0.71 7.39 -29.67
C ASP A 287 -0.58 6.36 -28.54
N SER A 288 -1.70 5.77 -28.11
CA SER A 288 -1.70 4.66 -27.16
C SER A 288 -1.79 3.28 -27.81
N SER A 289 -2.04 3.22 -29.13
CA SER A 289 -2.36 1.99 -29.86
C SER A 289 -3.52 1.24 -29.22
N THR A 290 -4.54 1.98 -28.76
CA THR A 290 -5.72 1.39 -28.13
C THR A 290 -7.01 1.77 -28.83
N LEU A 291 -7.93 0.82 -28.83
CA LEU A 291 -9.28 0.95 -29.31
C LEU A 291 -10.26 1.09 -28.15
N ARG A 292 -11.22 2.00 -28.25
CA ARG A 292 -12.44 1.98 -27.44
C ARG A 292 -13.62 1.53 -28.26
N ILE A 293 -14.41 0.64 -27.69
CA ILE A 293 -15.76 0.33 -28.18
C ILE A 293 -16.77 0.55 -27.05
N ALA A 294 -18.01 0.84 -27.43
CA ALA A 294 -19.14 0.89 -26.51
C ALA A 294 -20.32 0.12 -27.12
N LEU A 295 -20.90 -0.79 -26.34
CA LEU A 295 -22.05 -1.58 -26.75
C LEU A 295 -22.96 -1.85 -25.55
N PRO A 296 -24.29 -2.01 -25.74
CA PRO A 296 -25.19 -2.38 -24.66
C PRO A 296 -24.78 -3.71 -24.02
N ASN A 297 -24.74 -3.76 -22.69
CA ASN A 297 -24.55 -5.01 -21.98
C ASN A 297 -25.79 -5.90 -22.14
N THR A 298 -25.54 -7.20 -22.25
CA THR A 298 -26.59 -8.22 -22.23
C THR A 298 -26.29 -9.27 -21.17
N ALA A 299 -27.34 -9.96 -20.72
CA ALA A 299 -27.23 -11.06 -19.78
C ALA A 299 -26.67 -12.34 -20.42
N GLU A 300 -26.53 -12.38 -21.75
CA GLU A 300 -25.93 -13.44 -22.53
C GLU A 300 -24.50 -13.07 -22.94
N ASP A 301 -23.71 -14.06 -23.35
CA ASP A 301 -22.37 -13.81 -23.86
C ASP A 301 -22.48 -13.28 -25.30
N VAL A 302 -21.96 -12.08 -25.54
CA VAL A 302 -21.87 -11.47 -26.88
C VAL A 302 -20.43 -11.57 -27.33
N GLN A 303 -20.19 -12.34 -28.40
CA GLN A 303 -18.87 -12.42 -28.99
C GLN A 303 -18.54 -11.11 -29.72
N VAL A 304 -17.35 -10.58 -29.46
CA VAL A 304 -16.77 -9.43 -30.14
C VAL A 304 -15.58 -9.91 -30.96
N ASN A 305 -15.54 -9.51 -32.22
CA ASN A 305 -14.53 -9.89 -33.19
C ASN A 305 -13.89 -8.63 -33.77
N LEU A 306 -12.56 -8.53 -33.66
CA LEU A 306 -11.76 -7.45 -34.21
C LEU A 306 -10.79 -8.02 -35.22
N THR A 307 -10.64 -7.35 -36.36
CA THR A 307 -9.60 -7.67 -37.34
C THR A 307 -8.81 -6.44 -37.71
N TRP A 308 -7.54 -6.63 -38.02
CA TRP A 308 -6.60 -5.61 -38.48
C TRP A 308 -5.74 -6.15 -39.62
N GLY A 309 -4.97 -5.29 -40.27
CA GLY A 309 -4.25 -5.62 -41.48
C GLY A 309 -5.14 -5.68 -42.73
N HIS A 310 -4.51 -5.86 -43.88
CA HIS A 310 -5.15 -6.06 -45.18
C HIS A 310 -5.37 -7.54 -45.48
#